data_AF-A0A7C5HUY7-F1
#
_entry.id   AF-A0A7C5HUY7-F1
#
_cell.length_a   1.000
_cell.length_b   1.000
_cell.length_c   1.000
_cell.angle_alpha   90.00
_cell.angle_beta   90.00
_cell.angle_gamma   90.00
#
_symmetry.space_group_name_H-M   'P 1'
#
loop_
_entity.id
_entity.type
_entity.pdbx_description
1 polymer ?
#
loop_
_entity_poly.entity_id
_entity_poly.type
_entity_poly.pdbx_seq_one_letter_code
_entity_poly.pdbx_strand_id
1 'polypeptide(L)'
;MAYQCYISNVLRCVRIHCHTPSTCRLVIGDRMVLDYTCRGGILARIVCCMARCYTSYAFLSMSLSIDEVRHIAWLARLAVTDEEIERFRAELSVILDHFSVLQTLNTDEVPAARHASQLKNVLRDDCVHPSLAPDLVLSNAPKRQNDLFQVPPILEQ
;
A
#
# COMPACT_ATOMS: atom_id res chain seq x y z
N MET A 1 -45.17 -10.51 -3.91
CA MET A 1 -44.52 -9.41 -4.67
C MET A 1 -43.05 -9.36 -4.26
N ALA A 2 -42.15 -9.80 -5.13
CA ALA A 2 -40.71 -9.75 -4.88
C ALA A 2 -40.20 -8.38 -5.29
N TYR A 3 -39.66 -7.61 -4.34
CA TYR A 3 -39.04 -6.33 -4.63
C TYR A 3 -37.54 -6.55 -4.76
N GLN A 4 -37.01 -6.29 -5.95
CA GLN A 4 -35.58 -6.38 -6.22
C GLN A 4 -35.01 -4.97 -6.11
N CYS A 5 -34.28 -4.71 -5.03
CA CYS A 5 -33.59 -3.42 -4.84
C CYS A 5 -32.14 -3.60 -5.28
N TYR A 6 -31.75 -2.96 -6.38
CA TYR A 6 -30.37 -2.95 -6.87
C TYR A 6 -29.68 -1.69 -6.32
N ILE A 7 -28.71 -1.87 -5.42
CA ILE A 7 -27.76 -0.81 -5.09
C ILE A 7 -26.55 -1.01 -6.00
N SER A 8 -26.48 -0.25 -7.09
CA SER A 8 -25.31 -0.23 -7.98
C SER A 8 -24.20 0.57 -7.32
N ASN A 9 -23.21 -0.13 -6.75
CA ASN A 9 -21.87 0.41 -6.58
C ASN A 9 -20.86 -0.67 -7.06
N VAL A 10 -19.89 -0.22 -7.84
CA VAL A 10 -19.31 -0.92 -9.02
C VAL A 10 -18.48 -2.19 -8.74
N LEU A 11 -18.49 -2.80 -7.54
CA LEU A 11 -17.63 -3.98 -7.27
C LEU A 11 -18.24 -5.20 -6.56
N ARG A 12 -19.57 -5.30 -6.39
CA ARG A 12 -20.28 -6.61 -6.21
C ARG A 12 -21.79 -6.41 -6.16
N CYS A 13 -22.54 -7.14 -7.00
CA CYS A 13 -24.00 -7.16 -6.94
C CYS A 13 -24.48 -7.83 -5.64
N VAL A 14 -24.96 -7.04 -4.69
CA VAL A 14 -25.67 -7.55 -3.51
C VAL A 14 -27.11 -7.83 -3.90
N ARG A 15 -27.52 -9.11 -3.88
CA ARG A 15 -28.92 -9.51 -4.14
C ARG A 15 -29.60 -9.84 -2.82
N ILE A 16 -30.71 -9.15 -2.54
CA ILE A 16 -31.56 -9.43 -1.38
C ILE A 16 -32.79 -10.16 -1.88
N HIS A 17 -32.98 -11.40 -1.42
CA HIS A 17 -34.20 -12.17 -1.68
C HIS A 17 -35.07 -12.15 -0.43
N CYS A 18 -36.24 -11.50 -0.53
CA CYS A 18 -37.28 -11.53 0.49
C CYS A 18 -38.28 -12.65 0.15
N HIS A 19 -38.34 -13.71 0.95
CA HIS A 19 -39.31 -14.80 0.74
C HIS A 19 -40.61 -14.59 1.54
N THR A 20 -40.57 -13.87 2.66
CA THR A 20 -41.72 -13.47 3.48
C THR A 20 -41.47 -12.09 4.11
N PRO A 21 -42.51 -11.40 4.66
CA PRO A 21 -42.33 -10.08 5.27
C PRO A 21 -41.42 -10.02 6.51
N SER A 22 -40.94 -11.17 7.02
CA SER A 22 -40.17 -11.26 8.26
C SER A 22 -38.78 -11.90 8.13
N THR A 23 -38.48 -12.56 7.01
CA THR A 23 -37.16 -13.16 6.74
C THR A 23 -36.60 -12.66 5.41
N CYS A 24 -35.41 -12.07 5.49
CA CYS A 24 -34.64 -11.64 4.33
C CYS A 24 -33.33 -12.42 4.32
N ARG A 25 -32.94 -12.90 3.14
CA ARG A 25 -31.70 -13.62 2.93
C ARG A 25 -30.75 -12.75 2.12
N LEU A 26 -29.58 -12.49 2.69
CA LEU A 26 -28.50 -11.76 2.03
C LEU A 26 -27.57 -12.78 1.35
N VAL A 27 -27.26 -12.54 0.08
CA VAL A 27 -26.31 -13.36 -0.67
C VAL A 27 -25.24 -12.46 -1.27
N ILE A 28 -23.97 -12.77 -1.00
CA ILE A 28 -22.81 -12.05 -1.52
C ILE A 28 -21.99 -13.03 -2.37
N GLY A 29 -22.05 -12.89 -3.70
CA GLY A 29 -21.46 -13.88 -4.62
C GLY A 29 -22.14 -15.26 -4.51
N ASP A 30 -21.38 -16.35 -4.55
CA ASP A 30 -21.89 -17.74 -4.51
C ASP A 30 -21.87 -18.38 -3.10
N ARG A 31 -21.52 -17.62 -2.05
CA ARG A 31 -21.53 -18.15 -0.66
C ARG A 31 -22.66 -17.54 0.17
N MET A 32 -23.38 -18.42 0.85
CA MET A 32 -24.52 -18.15 1.71
C MET A 32 -24.06 -17.44 2.99
N VAL A 33 -24.60 -16.26 3.29
CA VAL A 33 -24.26 -15.54 4.52
C VAL A 33 -25.53 -14.98 5.17
N LEU A 34 -25.97 -15.72 6.20
CA LEU A 34 -26.85 -15.32 7.31
C LEU A 34 -28.34 -15.07 7.00
N ASP A 35 -29.20 -15.80 7.71
CA ASP A 35 -30.63 -15.54 7.82
C ASP A 35 -30.88 -14.58 9.02
N TYR A 36 -31.63 -13.49 8.80
CA TYR A 36 -31.99 -12.55 9.86
C TYR A 36 -33.51 -12.37 9.99
N THR A 37 -33.98 -12.28 11.24
CA THR A 37 -35.38 -11.98 11.57
C THR A 37 -35.54 -10.49 11.84
N CYS A 38 -36.27 -9.79 10.98
CA CYS A 38 -36.50 -8.34 11.10
C CYS A 38 -37.69 -8.09 12.02
N ARG A 39 -37.47 -7.81 13.31
CA ARG A 39 -38.52 -7.33 14.21
C ARG A 39 -38.63 -5.80 14.13
N GLY A 40 -39.66 -5.31 13.43
CA GLY A 40 -40.27 -4.01 13.68
C GLY A 40 -39.69 -2.80 12.93
N GLY A 41 -40.52 -2.20 12.08
CA GLY A 41 -40.44 -0.78 11.68
C GLY A 41 -39.43 -0.41 10.58
N ILE A 42 -39.90 0.40 9.62
CA ILE A 42 -39.12 0.91 8.48
C ILE A 42 -37.85 1.68 8.91
N LEU A 43 -37.85 2.28 10.10
CA LEU A 43 -36.71 3.04 10.63
C LEU A 43 -35.57 2.17 11.21
N ALA A 44 -35.85 0.96 11.69
CA ALA A 44 -34.81 0.03 12.14
C ALA A 44 -33.99 -0.56 10.97
N ARG A 45 -34.52 -0.49 9.75
CA ARG A 45 -33.90 -1.03 8.52
C ARG A 45 -32.67 -0.24 8.05
N ILE A 46 -32.59 1.05 8.38
CA ILE A 46 -31.46 1.91 7.96
C ILE A 46 -30.27 1.75 8.91
N VAL A 47 -30.54 1.65 10.21
CA VAL A 47 -29.49 1.71 11.25
C VAL A 47 -28.67 0.41 11.32
N CYS A 48 -29.30 -0.76 11.15
CA CYS A 48 -28.58 -2.05 11.25
C CYS A 48 -27.71 -2.34 10.01
N CYS A 49 -28.10 -1.84 8.83
CA CYS A 49 -27.34 -1.99 7.59
C CYS A 49 -26.11 -1.06 7.55
N MET A 50 -26.24 0.17 8.06
CA MET A 50 -25.15 1.14 8.14
C MET A 50 -24.06 0.71 9.14
N ALA A 51 -24.45 0.16 10.30
CA ALA A 51 -23.51 -0.18 11.37
C ALA A 51 -22.54 -1.32 11.03
N ARG A 52 -22.91 -2.24 10.12
CA ARG A 52 -22.10 -3.42 9.75
C ARG A 52 -21.33 -3.25 8.43
N CYS A 53 -21.79 -2.34 7.56
CA CYS A 53 -21.09 -2.04 6.31
C CYS A 53 -19.85 -1.15 6.56
N TYR A 54 -19.96 -0.20 7.50
CA TYR A 54 -18.84 0.66 7.90
C TYR A 54 -17.71 -0.11 8.61
N THR A 55 -18.03 -1.21 9.30
CA THR A 55 -17.03 -2.03 10.01
C THR A 55 -16.13 -2.82 9.05
N SER A 56 -16.51 -2.99 7.78
CA SER A 56 -15.69 -3.68 6.78
C SER A 56 -14.69 -2.75 6.07
N TYR A 57 -14.90 -1.43 6.09
CA TYR A 57 -14.01 -0.45 5.47
C TYR A 57 -12.98 0.15 6.45
N ALA A 58 -13.14 -0.10 7.76
CA ALA A 58 -12.28 0.47 8.80
C ALA A 58 -10.91 -0.23 8.95
N PHE A 59 -10.63 -1.29 8.18
CA PHE A 59 -9.42 -2.11 8.38
C PHE A 59 -8.29 -1.84 7.36
N LEU A 60 -8.48 -0.90 6.41
CA LEU A 60 -7.51 -0.66 5.31
C LEU A 60 -6.97 0.78 5.23
N SER A 61 -7.20 1.62 6.24
CA SER A 61 -6.52 2.92 6.29
C SER A 61 -5.12 2.75 6.88
N MET A 62 -4.10 2.83 6.03
CA MET A 62 -2.70 2.77 6.42
C MET A 62 -2.21 4.18 6.77
N SER A 63 -2.58 4.67 7.94
CA SER A 63 -2.09 5.96 8.45
C SER A 63 -0.69 5.82 9.05
N LEU A 64 0.27 6.60 8.57
CA LEU A 64 1.62 6.68 9.14
C LEU A 64 1.63 7.60 10.37
N SER A 65 2.43 7.25 11.37
CA SER A 65 2.78 8.11 12.50
C SER A 65 3.92 9.07 12.16
N ILE A 66 4.04 10.15 12.93
CA ILE A 66 5.12 11.15 12.78
C ILE A 66 6.49 10.50 12.99
N ASP A 67 6.61 9.59 13.97
CA ASP A 67 7.86 8.93 14.28
C ASP A 67 8.30 7.97 13.17
N GLU A 68 7.35 7.30 12.50
CA GLU A 68 7.66 6.49 11.31
C GLU A 68 8.19 7.35 10.16
N VAL A 69 7.58 8.52 9.90
CA VAL A 69 8.08 9.42 8.86
C VAL A 69 9.49 9.93 9.19
N ARG A 70 9.74 10.28 10.45
CA ARG A 70 11.09 10.67 10.92
C ARG A 70 12.09 9.53 10.75
N HIS A 71 11.68 8.30 11.07
CA HIS A 71 12.54 7.13 10.93
C HIS A 71 12.89 6.87 9.47
N ILE A 72 11.92 6.94 8.56
CA ILE A 72 12.13 6.80 7.12
C ILE A 72 13.07 7.89 6.59
N ALA A 73 12.87 9.16 7.00
CA ALA A 73 13.76 10.25 6.61
C ALA A 73 15.21 10.02 7.07
N TRP A 74 15.41 9.50 8.29
CA TRP A 74 16.73 9.15 8.80
C TRP A 74 17.40 8.02 8.01
N LEU A 75 16.64 6.99 7.61
CA LEU A 75 17.12 5.90 6.76
C LEU A 75 17.53 6.41 5.37
N ALA A 76 16.75 7.35 4.82
CA ALA A 76 17.01 7.97 3.53
C ALA A 76 18.09 9.08 3.58
N ARG A 77 18.65 9.38 4.76
CA ARG A 77 19.62 10.48 4.98
C ARG A 77 19.09 11.85 4.54
N LEU A 78 17.78 12.08 4.73
CA LEU A 78 17.13 13.35 4.42
C LEU A 78 16.99 14.20 5.68
N ALA A 79 17.44 15.46 5.61
CA ALA A 79 17.12 16.46 6.60
C ALA A 79 15.76 17.07 6.25
N VAL A 80 14.79 16.90 7.14
CA VAL A 80 13.40 17.34 6.97
C VAL A 80 12.97 18.18 8.17
N THR A 81 12.19 19.24 7.95
CA THR A 81 11.64 20.04 9.06
C THR A 81 10.38 19.41 9.63
N ASP A 82 9.95 19.85 10.82
CA ASP A 82 8.73 19.33 11.46
C ASP A 82 7.47 19.65 10.63
N GLU A 83 7.44 20.79 9.94
CA GLU A 83 6.35 21.14 9.02
C GLU A 83 6.31 20.19 7.82
N GLU A 84 7.47 19.82 7.28
CA GLU A 84 7.57 18.88 6.17
C GLU A 84 7.18 17.47 6.58
N ILE A 85 7.54 17.06 7.80
CA ILE A 85 7.14 15.75 8.35
C ILE A 85 5.62 15.64 8.42
N GLU A 86 4.93 16.67 8.89
CA GLU A 86 3.46 16.64 8.97
C GLU A 86 2.81 16.57 7.58
N ARG A 87 3.37 17.33 6.61
CA ARG A 87 2.94 17.27 5.21
C ARG A 87 3.17 15.88 4.62
N PHE A 88 4.37 15.33 4.76
CA PHE A 88 4.72 14.02 4.22
C PHE A 88 3.92 12.90 4.87
N ARG A 89 3.57 13.01 6.15
CA ARG A 89 2.68 12.05 6.80
C ARG A 89 1.35 11.94 6.05
N ALA A 90 0.73 13.08 5.73
CA ALA A 90 -0.53 13.12 5.00
C ALA A 90 -0.38 12.59 3.56
N GLU A 91 0.61 13.07 2.83
CA GLU A 91 0.84 12.69 1.43
C GLU A 91 1.17 11.20 1.28
N LEU A 92 2.06 10.67 2.13
CA LEU A 92 2.45 9.27 2.10
C LEU A 92 1.31 8.34 2.52
N SER A 93 0.47 8.75 3.49
CA SER A 93 -0.70 7.95 3.87
C SER A 93 -1.67 7.79 2.69
N VAL A 94 -1.91 8.86 1.93
CA VAL A 94 -2.76 8.79 0.71
C VAL A 94 -2.17 7.85 -0.34
N ILE A 95 -0.85 7.86 -0.53
CA ILE A 95 -0.17 6.99 -1.48
C ILE A 95 -0.27 5.52 -1.04
N LEU A 96 -0.05 5.23 0.25
CA LEU A 96 -0.15 3.88 0.79
C LEU A 96 -1.58 3.34 0.74
N ASP A 97 -2.57 4.19 1.03
CA ASP A 97 -3.98 3.85 0.87
C ASP A 97 -4.30 3.51 -0.59
N HIS A 98 -3.69 4.18 -1.57
CA HIS A 98 -3.85 3.81 -2.98
C HIS A 98 -3.28 2.42 -3.30
N PHE A 99 -2.12 2.07 -2.73
CA PHE A 99 -1.51 0.75 -2.89
C PHE A 99 -2.28 -0.38 -2.18
N SER A 100 -3.14 -0.06 -1.20
CA SER A 100 -3.96 -1.06 -0.49
C SER A 100 -4.85 -1.88 -1.43
N VAL A 101 -5.21 -1.33 -2.61
CA VAL A 101 -5.97 -2.03 -3.65
C VAL A 101 -5.27 -3.32 -4.10
N LEU A 102 -3.93 -3.34 -4.11
CA LEU A 102 -3.17 -4.53 -4.51
C LEU A 102 -3.34 -5.70 -3.53
N GLN A 103 -3.70 -5.44 -2.26
CA GLN A 103 -3.95 -6.48 -1.27
C GLN A 103 -5.24 -7.28 -1.54
N THR A 104 -6.10 -6.79 -2.44
CA THR A 104 -7.34 -7.48 -2.83
C THR A 104 -7.10 -8.64 -3.80
N LEU A 105 -5.89 -8.73 -4.38
CA LEU A 105 -5.52 -9.74 -5.36
C LEU A 105 -4.85 -10.93 -4.66
N ASN A 106 -5.24 -12.16 -5.01
CA ASN A 106 -4.58 -13.36 -4.52
C ASN A 106 -3.32 -13.63 -5.37
N THR A 107 -2.15 -13.67 -4.70
CA THR A 107 -0.85 -13.95 -5.34
C THR A 107 -0.16 -15.20 -4.78
N ASP A 108 -0.85 -16.05 -4.01
CA ASP A 108 -0.23 -17.20 -3.32
C ASP A 108 0.45 -18.21 -4.27
N GLU A 109 -0.08 -18.33 -5.50
CA GLU A 109 0.43 -19.27 -6.51
C GLU A 109 1.34 -18.60 -7.56
N VAL A 110 1.60 -17.30 -7.44
CA VAL A 110 2.38 -16.54 -8.43
C VAL A 110 3.80 -16.28 -7.90
N PRO A 111 4.86 -16.79 -8.56
CA PRO A 111 6.22 -16.51 -8.15
C PRO A 111 6.57 -15.03 -8.38
N ALA A 112 7.29 -14.42 -7.43
CA ALA A 112 7.70 -13.02 -7.54
C ALA A 112 8.61 -12.77 -8.76
N ALA A 113 8.24 -11.79 -9.58
CA ALA A 113 9.05 -11.36 -10.72
C ALA A 113 10.30 -10.60 -10.23
N ARG A 114 11.49 -11.03 -10.67
CA ARG A 114 12.78 -10.38 -10.32
C ARG A 114 13.31 -9.50 -11.45
N HIS A 115 13.41 -10.08 -12.64
CA HIS A 115 13.90 -9.41 -13.84
C HIS A 115 12.93 -9.69 -14.98
N ALA A 116 12.71 -8.72 -15.86
CA ALA A 116 11.91 -8.92 -17.07
C ALA A 116 12.59 -9.88 -18.06
N SER A 117 13.93 -9.89 -18.07
CA SER A 117 14.75 -10.76 -18.92
C SER A 117 15.26 -11.98 -18.18
N GLN A 118 15.32 -13.12 -18.87
CA GLN A 118 15.84 -14.39 -18.34
C GLN A 118 17.38 -14.46 -18.39
N LEU A 119 18.05 -13.55 -17.69
CA LEU A 119 19.51 -13.58 -17.59
C LEU A 119 19.96 -14.71 -16.66
N LYS A 120 20.99 -15.45 -17.07
CA LYS A 120 21.64 -16.49 -16.27
C LYS A 120 23.13 -16.25 -16.30
N ASN A 121 23.74 -16.11 -15.12
CA ASN A 121 25.19 -16.11 -14.90
C ASN A 121 25.97 -15.34 -15.98
N VAL A 122 25.62 -14.07 -16.18
CA VAL A 122 26.36 -13.18 -17.07
C VAL A 122 27.66 -12.81 -16.38
N LEU A 123 28.73 -13.51 -16.72
CA LEU A 123 30.06 -13.30 -16.15
C LEU A 123 30.88 -12.38 -17.05
N ARG A 124 31.75 -11.61 -16.42
CA ARG A 124 32.83 -10.87 -17.08
C ARG A 124 34.10 -11.70 -16.99
N ASP A 125 34.87 -11.79 -18.07
CA ASP A 125 36.19 -12.44 -18.05
C ASP A 125 37.13 -11.70 -17.08
N ASP A 126 37.98 -12.48 -16.39
CA ASP A 126 38.98 -11.93 -15.47
C ASP A 126 40.22 -11.42 -16.21
N CYS A 127 40.04 -10.35 -16.98
CA CYS A 127 41.10 -9.66 -17.69
C CYS A 127 41.26 -8.22 -17.17
N VAL A 128 42.51 -7.75 -17.13
CA VAL A 128 42.84 -6.40 -16.69
C VAL A 128 42.49 -5.40 -17.78
N HIS A 129 41.74 -4.37 -17.42
CA HIS A 129 41.47 -3.21 -18.27
C HIS A 129 42.19 -1.97 -17.74
N PRO A 130 42.59 -1.03 -18.61
CA PRO A 130 43.17 0.23 -18.16
C PRO A 130 42.17 0.97 -17.26
N SER A 131 42.63 1.37 -16.07
CA SER A 131 41.84 2.19 -15.16
C SER A 131 41.78 3.64 -15.65
N LEU A 132 40.76 4.38 -15.20
CA LEU A 132 40.65 5.81 -15.50
C LEU A 132 41.78 6.59 -14.84
N ALA A 133 42.25 7.66 -15.50
CA ALA A 133 43.25 8.55 -14.94
C ALA A 133 42.71 9.26 -13.67
N PRO A 134 43.52 9.46 -12.61
CA PRO A 134 43.07 10.06 -11.35
C PRO A 134 42.37 11.42 -11.54
N ASP A 135 42.90 12.28 -12.42
CA ASP A 135 42.32 13.60 -12.71
C ASP A 135 40.91 13.50 -13.32
N LEU A 136 40.63 12.48 -14.12
CA LEU A 136 39.32 12.26 -14.72
C LEU A 136 38.33 11.73 -13.68
N VAL A 137 38.77 10.85 -12.78
CA VAL A 137 37.93 10.31 -11.70
C VAL A 137 37.55 11.40 -10.70
N LEU A 138 38.48 12.31 -10.40
CA LEU A 138 38.30 13.37 -9.41
C LEU A 138 37.70 14.66 -9.96
N SER A 139 37.38 14.73 -11.26
CA SER A 139 36.90 15.96 -11.90
C SER A 139 35.60 16.49 -11.29
N ASN A 140 34.75 15.60 -10.77
CA ASN A 140 33.47 15.92 -10.14
C ASN A 140 33.52 15.84 -8.61
N ALA A 141 34.69 15.60 -8.01
CA ALA A 141 34.81 15.49 -6.56
C ALA A 141 34.57 16.86 -5.90
N PRO A 142 33.63 17.00 -4.93
CA PRO A 142 33.37 18.28 -4.27
C PRO A 142 34.60 18.84 -3.53
N LYS A 143 35.43 17.95 -2.98
CA LYS A 143 36.72 18.27 -2.36
C LYS A 143 37.71 17.14 -2.65
N ARG A 144 38.95 17.50 -3.01
CA ARG A 144 40.05 16.56 -3.20
C ARG A 144 41.31 17.03 -2.47
N GLN A 145 42.10 16.08 -2.01
CA GLN A 145 43.44 16.33 -1.50
C GLN A 145 44.39 15.42 -2.27
N ASN A 146 45.19 16.00 -3.18
CA ASN A 146 45.97 15.24 -4.16
C ASN A 146 45.04 14.26 -4.93
N ASP A 147 45.43 12.99 -5.03
CA ASP A 147 44.68 11.93 -5.70
C ASP A 147 43.62 11.25 -4.81
N LEU A 148 43.12 11.94 -3.78
CA LEU A 148 42.17 11.39 -2.80
C LEU A 148 40.89 12.23 -2.71
N PHE A 149 39.76 11.54 -2.47
CA PHE A 149 38.51 12.19 -2.05
C PHE A 149 38.62 12.67 -0.61
N GLN A 150 38.35 13.94 -0.37
CA GLN A 150 38.37 14.49 0.99
C GLN A 150 36.97 14.45 1.59
N VAL A 151 36.79 13.64 2.63
CA VAL A 151 35.54 13.53 3.40
C VAL A 151 35.80 13.82 4.88
N PRO A 152 34.79 14.29 5.65
CA PRO A 152 34.91 14.37 7.10
C PRO A 152 35.24 13.00 7.69
N PRO A 153 36.10 12.92 8.72
CA PRO A 153 36.40 11.65 9.38
C PRO A 153 35.14 11.09 10.04
N ILE A 154 34.93 9.79 9.90
CA ILE A 154 33.87 9.07 10.62
C ILE A 154 34.43 8.80 12.02
N LEU A 155 34.01 9.59 12.99
CA LEU A 155 34.27 9.34 14.41
C LEU A 155 33.08 8.54 14.96
N GLU A 156 33.35 7.56 15.82
CA GLU A 156 32.30 6.79 16.49
C GLU A 156 31.38 7.73 17.29
N GLN A 157 30.07 7.44 17.28
CA GLN A 157 29.04 8.19 17.99
C GLN A 157 28.93 7.76 19.45
#